data_AF-A0A951P7Q2-F1
#
_entry.id   AF-A0A951P7Q2-F1
#
_cell.length_a   1.000
_cell.length_b   1.000
_cell.length_c   1.000
_cell.angle_alpha   90.00
_cell.angle_beta   90.00
_cell.angle_gamma   90.00
#
_symmetry.space_group_name_H-M   'P 1'
#
loop_
_entity.id
_entity.type
_entity.pdbx_description
1 polymer ?
#
loop_
_entity_poly.entity_id
_entity_poly.type
_entity_poly.pdbx_seq_one_letter_code
_entity_poly.pdbx_strand_id
1 'polypeptide(L)' 'MAWVAGCVLYNTAKLRDVGGFEFWRELPTHHCGEDVLAQLRVMAKYGGCGILPAGVYHQELPTTLPDRSQDAPQLLGMT' A
#
# COMPACT_ATOMS: atom_id res chain seq x y z
N MET A 1 7.64 -11.98 2.12
CA MET A 1 6.73 -11.41 3.13
C MET A 1 5.44 -11.10 2.40
N ALA A 2 4.34 -11.79 2.71
CA ALA A 2 3.03 -11.46 2.14
C ALA A 2 2.61 -10.10 2.71
N TRP A 3 2.48 -9.09 1.84
CA TRP A 3 2.00 -7.78 2.23
C TRP A 3 0.48 -7.83 2.31
N VAL A 4 -0.05 -7.54 3.49
CA VAL A 4 -1.48 -7.67 3.77
C VAL A 4 -2.07 -6.27 3.83
N ALA A 5 -2.43 -5.69 2.68
CA ALA A 5 -3.08 -4.38 2.58
C ALA A 5 -4.21 -4.19 3.62
N GLY A 6 -5.02 -5.24 3.80
CA GLY A 6 -6.19 -5.25 4.68
C GLY A 6 -5.91 -5.47 6.17
N CYS A 7 -4.67 -5.75 6.58
CA CYS A 7 -4.31 -5.96 7.99
C CYS A 7 -3.20 -5.01 8.44
N VAL A 8 -3.34 -3.73 8.07
CA VAL A 8 -2.41 -2.65 8.45
C VAL A 8 -3.16 -1.54 9.18
N LEU A 9 -2.50 -0.94 10.17
CA LEU A 9 -2.97 0.26 10.86
C LEU A 9 -1.97 1.39 10.63
N TYR A 10 -2.49 2.55 10.24
CA TYR A 10 -1.71 3.78 10.11
C TYR A 10 -2.06 4.77 11.21
N ASN A 11 -1.05 5.55 11.63
CA ASN A 11 -1.34 6.83 12.25
C ASN A 11 -1.99 7.74 11.19
N THR A 12 -3.24 8.13 11.40
CA THR A 12 -4.03 8.88 10.42
C THR A 12 -3.42 10.23 10.07
N ALA A 13 -2.83 10.94 11.02
CA ALA A 13 -2.21 12.23 10.76
C ALA A 13 -0.98 12.09 9.85
N LYS A 14 -0.14 11.08 10.12
CA LYS A 14 1.03 10.77 9.28
C LYS A 14 0.64 10.34 7.86
N LEU A 15 -0.40 9.52 7.74
CA LEU A 15 -0.90 9.09 6.42
C LEU A 15 -1.40 10.28 5.60
N ARG A 16 -2.20 11.18 6.20
CA ARG A 16 -2.70 12.37 5.50
C ARG A 16 -1.59 13.33 5.11
N ASP A 17 -0.59 13.50 5.98
CA ASP A 17 0.54 14.40 5.74
C ASP A 17 1.43 13.96 4.55
N VAL A 18 1.47 12.65 4.22
CA VAL A 18 2.14 12.17 2.99
C VAL A 18 1.20 12.09 1.77
N GLY A 19 0.01 12.70 1.86
CA GLY A 19 -0.98 12.73 0.78
C GLY A 19 -1.95 11.54 0.75
N GLY A 20 -1.90 10.64 1.74
CA GLY A 20 -2.78 9.48 1.83
C GLY A 20 -2.84 8.68 0.53
N PHE A 21 -4.06 8.43 0.04
CA PHE A 21 -4.34 7.73 -1.21
C PHE A 21 -4.77 8.69 -2.34
N GLU A 22 -4.46 9.99 -2.26
CA GLU A 22 -4.91 10.97 -3.27
C GLU A 22 -4.31 10.70 -4.67
N PHE A 23 -3.14 10.06 -4.72
CA PHE A 23 -2.47 9.63 -5.95
C PHE A 23 -3.29 8.63 -6.79
N TRP A 24 -4.38 8.07 -6.24
CA TRP A 24 -5.22 7.09 -6.95
C TRP A 24 -5.69 7.61 -8.31
N ARG A 25 -5.90 8.92 -8.43
CA ARG A 25 -6.35 9.58 -9.66
C ARG A 25 -5.29 9.59 -10.76
N GLU A 26 -4.03 9.36 -10.41
CA GLU A 26 -2.89 9.32 -11.32
C GLU A 26 -2.62 7.89 -11.83
N LEU A 27 -3.31 6.88 -11.29
CA LEU A 27 -3.07 5.48 -11.61
C LEU A 27 -3.98 4.99 -12.76
N PRO A 28 -3.45 4.15 -13.67
CA PRO A 28 -4.25 3.50 -14.71
C PRO A 28 -5.34 2.58 -14.15
N THR A 29 -6.40 2.27 -14.90
CA THR A 29 -7.52 1.46 -14.40
C THR A 29 -7.13 0.07 -13.87
N HIS A 30 -6.09 -0.56 -14.42
CA HIS A 30 -5.65 -1.91 -14.04
C HIS A 30 -4.34 -1.90 -13.22
N HIS A 31 -4.20 -0.91 -12.34
CA HIS A 31 -3.03 -0.82 -11.46
C HIS A 31 -3.10 -1.82 -10.29
N CYS A 32 -1.96 -2.01 -9.62
CA CYS A 32 -1.85 -2.67 -8.33
C CYS A 32 -0.84 -1.96 -7.43
N GLY A 33 -0.79 -2.33 -6.14
CA GLY A 33 0.24 -1.85 -5.22
C GLY A 33 -0.01 -0.46 -4.65
N GLU A 34 -1.26 0.01 -4.67
CA GLU A 34 -1.70 1.26 -4.05
C GLU A 34 -1.31 1.38 -2.56
N ASP A 35 -1.52 0.32 -1.80
CA ASP A 35 -1.22 0.18 -0.39
C ASP A 35 0.30 0.13 -0.18
N VAL A 36 1.00 -0.49 -1.13
CA VAL A 36 2.47 -0.46 -1.26
C VAL A 36 2.99 0.95 -1.33
N LEU A 37 2.47 1.72 -2.28
CA LEU A 37 2.89 3.10 -2.43
C LEU A 37 2.57 3.93 -1.17
N ALA A 38 1.35 3.82 -0.64
CA ALA A 38 0.94 4.57 0.56
C ALA A 38 1.84 4.26 1.77
N GLN A 39 2.15 2.98 2.01
CA GLN A 39 3.06 2.56 3.06
C GLN A 39 4.48 3.10 2.85
N LEU A 40 5.02 2.97 1.63
CA LEU A 40 6.36 3.46 1.30
C LEU A 40 6.45 4.99 1.51
N ARG A 41 5.42 5.76 1.15
CA ARG A 41 5.38 7.21 1.40
C ARG A 41 5.49 7.54 2.88
N VAL A 42 4.71 6.84 3.71
CA VAL A 42 4.75 7.02 5.17
C VAL A 42 6.13 6.64 5.70
N MET A 43 6.68 5.51 5.25
CA MET A 43 7.97 5.02 5.73
C MET A 43 9.15 5.91 5.33
N ALA A 44 9.12 6.46 4.12
CA ALA A 44 10.14 7.36 3.61
C ALA A 44 10.24 8.65 4.47
N LYS A 45 9.12 9.15 4.99
CA LYS A 45 9.10 10.37 5.82
C LYS A 45 9.23 10.11 7.32
N TYR A 46 8.57 9.06 7.83
CA TYR A 46 8.38 8.84 9.27
C TYR A 46 9.10 7.61 9.83
N GLY A 47 9.82 6.84 9.00
CA GLY A 47 10.50 5.62 9.39
C GLY A 47 9.61 4.37 9.31
N GLY A 48 10.15 3.21 9.74
CA GLY A 48 9.56 1.90 9.49
C GLY A 48 8.25 1.59 10.23
N CYS A 49 7.79 0.34 10.06
CA CYS A 49 6.60 -0.20 10.70
C CYS A 49 6.92 -1.34 11.69
N GLY A 50 6.02 -1.59 12.64
CA GLY A 50 6.07 -2.77 13.51
C GLY A 50 5.15 -3.88 13.00
N ILE A 51 5.49 -5.13 13.30
CA ILE A 51 4.63 -6.30 13.04
C ILE A 51 4.10 -6.80 14.39
N LEU A 52 2.78 -6.94 14.50
CA LEU A 52 2.11 -7.43 15.71
C LEU A 52 1.49 -8.81 15.44
N PRO A 53 1.79 -9.85 16.25
CA PRO A 53 1.13 -11.15 16.14
C PRO A 53 -0.28 -11.09 16.75
N ALA A 54 -1.23 -10.52 16.02
CA ALA A 54 -2.58 -10.25 16.52
C ALA A 54 -3.53 -11.46 16.48
N GLY A 55 -3.10 -12.61 15.95
CA GLY A 55 -3.97 -13.79 15.75
C GLY A 55 -5.07 -13.56 14.70
N VAL A 56 -4.95 -12.51 13.90
CA VAL A 56 -5.89 -12.17 12.83
C VAL A 56 -5.56 -12.96 11.56
N TYR A 57 -6.58 -13.31 10.80
CA TYR A 57 -6.46 -14.07 9.56
C TYR A 57 -6.80 -13.20 8.35
N HIS A 58 -5.97 -13.29 7.32
CA HIS A 58 -6.28 -12.75 5.99
C HIS A 58 -6.80 -13.89 5.11
N GLN A 59 -8.03 -13.77 4.62
CA GLN A 59 -8.56 -14.68 3.61
C GLN A 59 -8.26 -14.14 2.21
N GLU A 60 -7.40 -14.84 1.48
CA GLU A 60 -7.05 -14.48 0.10
C GLU A 60 -7.95 -15.23 -0.89
N LEU A 61 -8.37 -14.52 -1.93
CA LEU A 61 -9.00 -15.07 -3.13
C LEU A 61 -8.20 -14.60 -4.35
N PRO A 62 -8.24 -15.32 -5.48
CA PRO A 62 -7.65 -14.84 -6.72
C PRO A 62 -8.18 -13.44 -7.07
N THR A 63 -7.26 -12.53 -7.38
CA THR A 63 -7.59 -11.17 -7.82
C THR A 63 -8.29 -11.18 -9.18
N THR A 64 -9.19 -10.22 -9.39
CA THR A 64 -9.80 -9.96 -10.71
C THR A 64 -8.85 -9.25 -11.68
N LEU A 65 -7.70 -8.75 -11.19
CA LEU A 65 -6.64 -8.11 -11.97
C LEU A 65 -5.38 -9.01 -11.95
N PRO A 66 -5.27 -9.99 -12.87
CA PRO A 66 -4.15 -10.93 -12.88
C PRO A 66 -2.85 -10.31 -13.41
N ASP A 67 -2.95 -9.28 -14.26
CA ASP A 67 -1.80 -8.51 -14.74
C ASP A 67 -1.36 -7.51 -13.67
N ARG A 68 -0.07 -7.59 -13.29
CA ARG A 68 0.56 -6.73 -12.27
C ARG A 68 1.69 -5.87 -12.84
N SER A 69 1.73 -5.67 -14.15
CA SER A 69 2.74 -4.82 -14.80
C SER A 69 2.62 -3.34 -14.43
N GLN A 70 1.43 -2.89 -14.01
CA GLN A 70 1.13 -1.51 -13.63
C GLN A 70 1.18 -1.33 -12.11
N ASP A 71 2.38 -1.47 -11.54
CA ASP A 71 2.63 -1.38 -10.10
C ASP A 71 2.83 0.08 -9.66
N ALA A 72 2.01 0.57 -8.72
CA ALA A 72 1.96 1.98 -8.33
C ALA A 72 3.29 2.54 -7.78
N PRO A 73 4.06 1.83 -6.92
CA PRO A 73 5.40 2.26 -6.52
C PRO A 73 6.35 2.51 -7.68
N GLN A 74 6.32 1.65 -8.71
CA GLN A 74 7.17 1.77 -9.88
C GLN A 74 6.71 2.92 -10.78
N LEU A 75 5.40 3.05 -10.99
CA LEU A 75 4.81 4.10 -11.83
C LEU A 75 5.04 5.50 -11.25
N LEU A 76 4.99 5.65 -9.93
CA LEU A 76 5.08 6.95 -9.25
C LEU A 76 6.43 7.16 -8.51
N GLY A 77 7.45 6.35 -8.84
CA GLY A 77 8.86 6.63 -8.51
C GLY A 77 9.25 6.47 -7.04
N MET A 78 8.81 5.40 -6.37
CA MET A 78 9.17 5.07 -4.97
C MET A 78 10.10 3.86 -4.81
N THR A 79 10.87 3.51 -5.84
CA THR A 79 11.76 2.34 -5.86
C THR A 79 13.12 2.59 -5.23
#